data_AF-A0A1I5TSM7-F1
#
_entry.id   AF-A0A1I5TSM7-F1
#
_cell.length_a   1.000
_cell.length_b   1.000
_cell.length_c   1.000
_cell.angle_alpha   90.00
_cell.angle_beta   90.00
_cell.angle_gamma   90.00
#
_symmetry.space_group_name_H-M   'P 1'
#
loop_
_entity.id
_entity.type
_entity.pdbx_description
1 polymer ?
#
loop_
_entity_poly.entity_id
_entity_poly.type
_entity_poly.pdbx_seq_one_letter_code
_entity_poly.pdbx_strand_id
1 'polypeptide(L)'
;MVQMRDAAGTPVMITPGVGGTALARVVLGTGEYNEAWLQMLVQSHPELLPLGRIEPAFADAVPIACEVPCAHGFIDNLFLTPRGDIVLIEVKLWKNPQARREMVAQLLDYVAALMTMDYQAFEQALAKARPTRITSTLWDLFKDHPDAGSEADFIDAVSANLARGRLLALAVGDGVRAEARALASLLQSHAGAHFSLALVELGLWEDKEAGRWLCLPSTLLQTVLVERGIVRVEQGVAKVLPVPTSAPGATPQTLTGTMFLEQLAAVDPTLPQALAAFVARLAPLGVVAEQKASLSLKADVGGPKLVNLSSISKSGQLWTDYLSNSVPVALATRYNQQLAHLIGGKVAATPTPRLLAQTGGAPLVSALLPKHQDAWVDIIAELLAAARTAQDDAA
;
A
#
# COMPACT_ATOMS: atom_id res chain seq x y z
N MET A 1 16.47 18.83 -30.78
CA MET A 1 15.72 18.64 -29.51
C MET A 1 14.27 18.43 -29.87
N VAL A 2 13.70 17.25 -29.60
CA VAL A 2 12.27 17.01 -29.77
C VAL A 2 11.58 17.50 -28.50
N GLN A 3 10.91 18.65 -28.55
CA GLN A 3 9.94 19.04 -27.53
C GLN A 3 8.73 18.12 -27.67
N MET A 4 8.65 17.09 -26.83
CA MET A 4 7.39 16.35 -26.67
C MET A 4 6.41 17.27 -25.93
N ARG A 5 5.30 17.60 -26.60
CA ARG A 5 4.17 18.32 -26.01
C ARG A 5 3.39 17.37 -25.11
N ASP A 6 2.99 17.85 -23.93
CA ASP A 6 2.00 17.18 -23.08
C ASP A 6 0.75 16.89 -23.92
N ALA A 7 0.46 15.62 -24.18
CA ALA A 7 -0.73 15.17 -24.90
C ALA A 7 -1.95 15.02 -23.97
N ALA A 8 -2.06 15.89 -22.98
CA ALA A 8 -3.20 15.92 -22.05
C ALA A 8 -4.22 16.95 -22.54
N GLY A 9 -5.50 16.56 -22.57
CA GLY A 9 -6.59 17.50 -22.83
C GLY A 9 -6.76 18.50 -21.69
N THR A 10 -7.35 19.65 -21.98
CA THR A 10 -7.71 20.64 -20.96
C THR A 10 -8.90 20.14 -20.14
N PRO A 11 -8.79 20.03 -18.81
CA PRO A 11 -9.92 19.75 -17.93
C PRO A 11 -11.02 20.80 -18.10
N VAL A 12 -12.27 20.33 -18.11
CA VAL A 12 -13.47 21.15 -18.24
C VAL A 12 -14.38 20.84 -17.06
N MET A 13 -14.82 21.88 -16.35
CA MET A 13 -15.84 21.77 -15.32
C MET A 13 -17.21 21.79 -16.00
N ILE A 14 -17.98 20.69 -15.93
CA ILE A 14 -19.31 20.59 -16.55
C ILE A 14 -20.38 20.71 -15.48
N THR A 15 -21.26 21.71 -15.63
CA THR A 15 -22.46 21.85 -14.79
C THR A 15 -23.68 21.40 -15.59
N PRO A 16 -24.38 20.31 -15.18
CA PRO A 16 -25.54 19.81 -15.92
C PRO A 16 -26.58 20.90 -16.17
N GLY A 17 -26.99 21.06 -17.43
CA GLY A 17 -28.01 22.05 -17.85
C GLY A 17 -27.51 23.50 -17.98
N VAL A 18 -26.26 23.81 -17.62
CA VAL A 18 -25.69 25.16 -17.72
C VAL A 18 -24.63 25.24 -18.82
N GLY A 19 -23.70 24.28 -18.87
CA GLY A 19 -22.59 24.28 -19.83
C GLY A 19 -21.29 23.80 -19.21
N GLY A 20 -20.17 24.01 -19.92
CA GLY A 20 -18.83 23.63 -19.48
C GLY A 20 -17.86 24.80 -19.50
N THR A 21 -17.04 24.92 -18.46
CA THR A 21 -15.98 25.94 -18.34
C THR A 21 -14.61 25.27 -18.41
N ALA A 22 -13.80 25.64 -19.38
CA ALA A 22 -12.42 25.14 -19.50
C ALA A 22 -11.56 25.75 -18.38
N LEU A 23 -10.78 24.90 -17.70
CA LEU A 23 -9.90 25.35 -16.63
C LEU A 23 -8.53 25.77 -17.17
N ALA A 24 -7.95 26.81 -16.60
CA ALA A 24 -6.61 27.27 -16.93
C ALA A 24 -5.59 26.59 -16.02
N ARG A 25 -4.50 26.03 -16.56
CA ARG A 25 -3.44 25.46 -15.73
C ARG A 25 -2.72 26.57 -14.96
N VAL A 26 -2.58 26.39 -13.66
CA VAL A 26 -1.82 27.28 -12.78
C VAL A 26 -0.34 26.87 -12.87
N VAL A 27 0.52 27.85 -13.15
CA VAL A 27 1.98 27.65 -13.15
C VAL A 27 2.51 28.00 -11.77
N LEU A 28 3.00 26.99 -11.05
CA LEU A 28 3.59 27.19 -9.74
C LEU A 28 4.99 27.82 -9.83
N GLY A 29 5.41 28.47 -8.75
CA GLY A 29 6.69 29.17 -8.66
C GLY A 29 6.66 30.62 -9.13
N THR A 30 5.48 31.16 -9.42
CA THR A 30 5.25 32.59 -9.63
C THR A 30 4.28 33.12 -8.56
N GLY A 31 4.61 34.26 -7.95
CA GLY A 31 3.79 34.85 -6.89
C GLY A 31 3.76 34.03 -5.60
N GLU A 32 2.56 33.83 -5.04
CA GLU A 32 2.35 33.18 -3.72
C GLU A 32 2.44 31.64 -3.77
N TYR A 33 2.49 31.04 -4.95
CA TYR A 33 2.42 29.58 -5.13
C TYR A 33 3.79 28.92 -5.17
N ASN A 34 4.51 29.02 -4.05
CA ASN A 34 5.85 28.48 -3.87
C ASN A 34 5.83 27.06 -3.25
N GLU A 35 7.02 26.47 -2.98
CA GLU A 35 7.11 25.17 -2.29
C GLU A 35 6.38 25.14 -0.94
N ALA A 36 6.48 26.22 -0.14
CA ALA A 36 5.82 26.29 1.16
C ALA A 36 4.30 26.24 1.05
N TRP A 37 3.73 26.88 0.02
CA TRP A 37 2.31 26.79 -0.27
C TRP A 37 1.91 25.35 -0.64
N LEU A 38 2.70 24.66 -1.47
CA LEU A 38 2.43 23.28 -1.87
C LEU A 38 2.59 22.29 -0.70
N GLN A 39 3.58 22.50 0.17
CA GLN A 39 3.75 21.78 1.44
C GLN A 39 2.49 21.89 2.30
N MET A 40 1.93 23.10 2.40
CA MET A 40 0.73 23.33 3.19
C MET A 40 -0.54 22.79 2.55
N LEU A 41 -0.63 22.80 1.22
CA LEU A 41 -1.71 22.13 0.50
C LEU A 41 -1.73 20.63 0.82
N VAL A 42 -0.58 19.95 0.71
CA VAL A 42 -0.46 18.52 1.02
C VAL A 42 -0.78 18.23 2.47
N GLN A 43 -0.30 19.07 3.39
CA GLN A 43 -0.58 18.91 4.81
C GLN A 43 -2.07 19.05 5.14
N SER A 44 -2.76 20.00 4.50
CA SER A 44 -4.16 20.32 4.79
C SER A 44 -5.14 19.39 4.08
N HIS A 45 -4.72 18.82 2.95
CA HIS A 45 -5.51 17.93 2.10
C HIS A 45 -4.74 16.64 1.80
N PRO A 46 -4.47 15.79 2.82
CA PRO A 46 -3.75 14.53 2.63
C PRO A 46 -4.41 13.59 1.61
N GLU A 47 -5.72 13.72 1.38
CA GLU A 47 -6.48 12.99 0.36
C GLU A 47 -6.00 13.23 -1.08
N LEU A 48 -5.21 14.30 -1.31
CA LEU A 48 -4.52 14.53 -2.57
C LEU A 48 -3.45 13.47 -2.84
N LEU A 49 -2.88 12.85 -1.81
CA LEU A 49 -1.87 11.83 -1.97
C LEU A 49 -2.53 10.44 -2.09
N PRO A 50 -2.31 9.69 -3.19
CA PRO A 50 -2.93 8.39 -3.38
C PRO A 50 -2.20 7.28 -2.61
N LEU A 51 -1.95 7.47 -1.31
CA LEU A 51 -1.11 6.62 -0.47
C LEU A 51 -1.54 5.16 -0.52
N GLY A 52 -2.83 4.88 -0.28
CA GLY A 52 -3.36 3.51 -0.32
C GLY A 52 -3.36 2.85 -1.70
N ARG A 53 -3.26 3.63 -2.79
CA ARG A 53 -3.07 3.09 -4.15
C ARG A 53 -1.60 2.77 -4.42
N ILE A 54 -0.69 3.50 -3.78
CA ILE A 54 0.75 3.27 -3.83
C ILE A 54 1.08 2.07 -2.95
N GLU A 55 0.88 2.19 -1.64
CA GLU A 55 1.09 1.11 -0.67
C GLU A 55 -0.16 1.00 0.22
N PRO A 56 -0.95 -0.08 0.10
CA PRO A 56 -2.20 -0.23 0.83
C PRO A 56 -2.08 -0.14 2.36
N ALA A 57 -0.93 -0.52 2.93
CA ALA A 57 -0.67 -0.39 4.37
C ALA A 57 -0.65 1.07 4.87
N PHE A 58 -0.54 2.06 3.97
CA PHE A 58 -0.40 3.49 4.30
C PHE A 58 -1.68 4.29 3.97
N ALA A 59 -2.80 3.62 3.69
CA ALA A 59 -4.04 4.25 3.25
C ALA A 59 -4.67 5.20 4.29
N ASP A 60 -4.42 4.95 5.57
CA ASP A 60 -4.92 5.67 6.75
C ASP A 60 -3.85 6.57 7.38
N ALA A 61 -2.77 6.87 6.66
CA ALA A 61 -1.75 7.79 7.15
C ALA A 61 -2.35 9.19 7.37
N VAL A 62 -2.07 9.78 8.53
CA VAL A 62 -2.53 11.12 8.89
C VAL A 62 -1.35 12.10 8.95
N PRO A 63 -1.55 13.36 8.55
CA PRO A 63 -0.53 14.39 8.69
C PRO A 63 -0.15 14.64 10.15
N ILE A 64 1.16 14.67 10.44
CA ILE A 64 1.67 14.90 11.80
C ILE A 64 2.30 16.28 11.90
N ALA A 65 3.34 16.52 11.10
CA ALA A 65 4.11 17.76 11.17
C ALA A 65 4.73 18.14 9.83
N CYS A 66 5.10 19.42 9.73
CA CYS A 66 5.91 19.94 8.64
C CYS A 66 7.27 20.42 9.15
N GLU A 67 8.27 20.49 8.28
CA GLU A 67 9.65 20.89 8.60
C GLU A 67 10.23 20.09 9.79
N VAL A 68 10.16 18.76 9.71
CA VAL A 68 10.68 17.89 10.77
C VAL A 68 12.21 17.87 10.72
N PRO A 69 12.91 18.32 11.78
CA PRO A 69 14.36 18.37 11.78
C PRO A 69 14.98 16.97 11.78
N CYS A 70 16.01 16.77 10.97
CA CYS A 70 16.83 15.56 10.96
C CYS A 70 18.30 15.92 10.65
N ALA A 71 19.19 14.93 10.61
CA ALA A 71 20.61 15.14 10.38
C ALA A 71 20.94 15.81 9.03
N HIS A 72 20.06 15.66 8.03
CA HIS A 72 20.25 16.17 6.66
C HIS A 72 19.30 17.31 6.29
N GLY A 73 18.79 18.05 7.28
CA GLY A 73 17.90 19.20 7.06
C GLY A 73 16.51 18.98 7.63
N PHE A 74 15.49 19.48 6.93
CA PHE A 74 14.10 19.44 7.37
C PHE A 74 13.26 18.65 6.37
N ILE A 75 12.51 17.67 6.87
CA ILE A 75 11.54 16.92 6.06
C ILE A 75 10.30 17.78 5.90
N ASP A 76 9.88 18.03 4.66
CA ASP A 76 8.77 18.93 4.35
C ASP A 76 7.46 18.53 5.03
N ASN A 77 7.01 17.29 4.85
CA ASN A 77 5.87 16.74 5.57
C ASN A 77 6.16 15.32 6.05
N LEU A 78 5.68 15.00 7.26
CA LEU A 78 5.73 13.66 7.82
C LEU A 78 4.34 13.22 8.25
N PHE A 79 3.89 12.08 7.73
CA PHE A 79 2.63 11.45 8.10
C PHE A 79 2.89 10.11 8.81
N LEU A 80 1.93 9.66 9.62
CA LEU A 80 1.98 8.36 10.30
C LEU A 80 0.66 7.62 10.19
N THR A 81 0.70 6.30 10.13
CA THR A 81 -0.49 5.47 10.33
C THR A 81 -0.69 5.18 11.83
N PRO A 82 -1.92 4.82 12.25
CA PRO A 82 -2.19 4.30 13.60
C PRO A 82 -1.39 3.05 13.97
N ARG A 83 -0.78 2.39 12.98
CA ARG A 83 0.07 1.20 13.15
C ARG A 83 1.56 1.52 13.24
N GLY A 84 1.93 2.80 13.25
CA GLY A 84 3.32 3.24 13.34
C GLY A 84 4.08 3.23 12.01
N ASP A 85 3.38 3.12 10.87
CA ASP A 85 4.01 3.19 9.55
C ASP A 85 4.31 4.65 9.18
N ILE A 86 5.51 4.89 8.65
CA ILE A 86 6.05 6.24 8.43
C ILE A 86 5.95 6.63 6.96
N VAL A 87 5.40 7.81 6.70
CA VAL A 87 5.40 8.42 5.38
C VAL A 87 6.17 9.73 5.45
N LEU A 88 7.19 9.87 4.61
CA LEU A 88 7.90 11.14 4.42
C LEU A 88 7.62 11.68 3.03
N ILE A 89 7.43 12.99 2.94
CA ILE A 89 7.06 13.67 1.70
C ILE A 89 8.03 14.84 1.53
N GLU A 90 8.65 14.91 0.36
CA GLU A 90 9.42 16.07 -0.09
C GLU A 90 8.65 16.76 -1.22
N VAL A 91 8.46 18.06 -1.09
CA VAL A 91 7.70 18.89 -2.02
C VAL A 91 8.65 19.76 -2.80
N LYS A 92 8.57 19.73 -4.13
CA LYS A 92 9.44 20.57 -4.97
C LYS A 92 8.76 21.05 -6.23
N LEU A 93 9.03 22.30 -6.61
CA LEU A 93 8.59 22.83 -7.90
C LEU A 93 9.56 22.42 -9.01
N TRP A 94 9.06 21.70 -10.02
CA TRP A 94 9.88 21.01 -11.03
C TRP A 94 10.22 21.93 -12.20
N LYS A 95 11.15 22.86 -11.94
CA LYS A 95 11.63 23.79 -12.97
C LYS A 95 12.59 23.14 -13.98
N ASN A 96 13.33 22.10 -13.58
CA ASN A 96 14.31 21.41 -14.44
C ASN A 96 14.54 19.94 -14.00
N PRO A 97 15.20 19.11 -14.84
CA PRO A 97 15.59 17.73 -14.49
C PRO A 97 16.49 17.57 -13.27
N GLN A 98 17.35 18.55 -12.99
CA GLN A 98 18.30 18.49 -11.89
C GLN A 98 17.59 18.56 -10.53
N ALA A 99 16.59 19.45 -10.41
CA ALA A 99 15.78 19.60 -9.20
C ALA A 99 15.08 18.29 -8.80
N ARG A 100 14.69 17.45 -9.79
CA ARG A 100 14.10 16.13 -9.54
C ARG A 100 15.10 15.13 -8.96
N ARG A 101 16.35 15.13 -9.45
CA ARG A 101 17.40 14.24 -8.93
C ARG A 101 17.83 14.66 -7.53
N GLU A 102 17.96 15.96 -7.30
CA GLU A 102 18.27 16.52 -5.99
C GLU A 102 17.21 16.14 -4.97
N MET A 103 15.92 16.23 -5.32
CA MET A 103 14.84 15.81 -4.44
C MET A 103 14.87 14.31 -4.12
N VAL A 104 15.15 13.45 -5.10
CA VAL A 104 15.35 12.01 -4.80
C VAL A 104 16.52 11.79 -3.84
N ALA A 105 17.65 12.48 -4.03
CA ALA A 105 18.77 12.40 -3.12
C ALA A 105 18.39 12.86 -1.70
N GLN A 106 17.67 13.98 -1.58
CA GLN A 106 17.15 14.47 -0.30
C GLN A 106 16.25 13.43 0.39
N LEU A 107 15.32 12.82 -0.35
CA LEU A 107 14.47 11.76 0.20
C LEU A 107 15.29 10.57 0.73
N LEU A 108 16.35 10.17 0.04
CA LEU A 108 17.27 9.12 0.49
C LEU A 108 18.06 9.54 1.74
N ASP A 109 18.53 10.78 1.80
CA ASP A 109 19.23 11.34 2.95
C ASP A 109 18.32 11.41 4.19
N TYR A 110 17.02 11.71 4.00
CA TYR A 110 16.02 11.69 5.06
C TYR A 110 15.72 10.28 5.55
N VAL A 111 15.56 9.31 4.63
CA VAL A 111 15.45 7.89 4.99
C VAL A 111 16.64 7.48 5.87
N ALA A 112 17.86 7.76 5.40
CA ALA A 112 19.08 7.41 6.12
C ALA A 112 19.17 8.10 7.49
N ALA A 113 18.76 9.37 7.60
CA ALA A 113 18.73 10.08 8.87
C ALA A 113 17.74 9.45 9.86
N LEU A 114 16.51 9.16 9.41
CA LEU A 114 15.49 8.55 10.26
C LEU A 114 15.88 7.15 10.74
N MET A 115 16.61 6.38 9.92
CA MET A 115 17.11 5.06 10.33
C MET A 115 18.07 5.08 11.52
N THR A 116 18.66 6.23 11.83
CA THR A 116 19.55 6.40 12.99
C THR A 116 18.81 6.83 14.27
N MET A 117 17.52 7.16 14.17
CA MET A 117 16.73 7.62 15.31
C MET A 117 16.08 6.45 16.04
N ASP A 118 16.08 6.51 17.37
CA ASP A 118 15.14 5.75 18.19
C ASP A 118 13.79 6.49 18.29
N TYR A 119 12.81 5.85 18.92
CA TYR A 119 11.48 6.43 19.10
C TYR A 119 11.51 7.78 19.82
N GLN A 120 12.31 7.91 20.87
CA GLN A 120 12.36 9.11 21.69
C GLN A 120 12.95 10.30 20.91
N ALA A 121 14.04 10.07 20.17
CA ALA A 121 14.63 11.07 19.28
C ALA A 121 13.66 11.48 18.18
N PHE A 122 12.93 10.52 17.60
CA PHE A 122 11.92 10.78 16.59
C PHE A 122 10.75 11.62 17.11
N GLU A 123 10.18 11.26 18.27
CA GLU A 123 9.10 12.03 18.91
C GLU A 123 9.56 13.45 19.27
N GLN A 124 10.78 13.61 19.77
CA GLN A 124 11.37 14.93 20.04
C GLN A 124 11.58 15.76 18.78
N ALA A 125 11.96 15.14 17.65
CA ALA A 125 12.08 15.84 16.38
C ALA A 125 10.71 16.36 15.93
N LEU A 126 9.66 15.53 16.05
CA LEU A 126 8.28 15.94 15.74
C LEU A 126 7.78 17.05 16.65
N ALA A 127 8.11 17.02 17.94
CA ALA A 127 7.75 18.08 18.88
C ALA A 127 8.42 19.43 18.57
N LYS A 128 9.59 19.42 17.90
CA LYS A 128 10.32 20.62 17.46
C LYS A 128 9.92 21.10 16.07
N ALA A 129 9.17 20.29 15.33
CA ALA A 129 8.69 20.61 13.99
C ALA A 129 7.54 21.63 14.05
N ARG A 130 6.88 21.88 12.91
CA ARG A 130 5.59 22.60 12.88
C ARG A 130 4.45 21.57 13.01
N PRO A 131 3.93 21.29 14.22
CA PRO A 131 2.90 20.29 14.40
C PRO A 131 1.57 20.77 13.83
N THR A 132 0.80 19.85 13.27
CA THR A 132 -0.58 20.15 12.83
C THR A 132 -1.63 19.85 13.87
N ARG A 133 -1.29 19.06 14.89
CA ARG A 133 -2.11 18.79 16.05
C ARG A 133 -1.24 18.92 17.28
N ILE A 134 -1.75 19.64 18.28
CA ILE A 134 -1.07 19.81 19.56
C ILE A 134 -1.54 18.69 20.48
N THR A 135 -0.67 17.74 20.78
CA THR A 135 -0.89 16.66 21.75
C THR A 135 0.32 16.53 22.67
N SER A 136 0.14 15.83 23.81
CA SER A 136 1.22 15.64 24.79
C SER A 136 2.24 14.62 24.30
N THR A 137 1.77 13.54 23.69
CA THR A 137 2.61 12.49 23.08
C THR A 137 2.18 12.23 21.64
N LEU A 138 3.02 11.51 20.89
CA LEU A 138 2.67 11.05 19.54
C LEU A 138 1.50 10.04 19.57
N TRP A 139 1.48 9.19 20.59
CA TRP A 139 0.45 8.16 20.79
C TRP A 139 -0.96 8.74 20.99
N ASP A 140 -1.07 9.90 21.63
CA ASP A 140 -2.35 10.59 21.84
C ASP A 140 -3.12 10.87 20.53
N LEU A 141 -2.44 10.91 19.38
CA LEU A 141 -3.06 11.09 18.07
C LEU A 141 -3.85 9.86 17.60
N PHE A 142 -3.50 8.66 18.11
CA PHE A 142 -3.98 7.39 17.59
C PHE A 142 -4.73 6.53 18.61
N LYS A 143 -4.66 6.83 19.91
CA LYS A 143 -5.24 6.01 20.97
C LYS A 143 -6.73 5.65 20.80
N ASP A 144 -7.51 6.53 20.16
CA ASP A 144 -8.94 6.34 19.91
C ASP A 144 -9.25 5.80 18.50
N HIS A 145 -8.23 5.49 17.70
CA HIS A 145 -8.40 4.97 16.35
C HIS A 145 -8.79 3.47 16.40
N PRO A 146 -9.80 3.01 15.62
CA PRO A 146 -10.28 1.62 15.67
C PRO A 146 -9.21 0.56 15.38
N ASP A 147 -8.23 0.91 14.53
CA ASP A 147 -7.13 0.04 14.13
C ASP A 147 -5.84 0.24 14.94
N ALA A 148 -5.86 1.08 15.98
CA ALA A 148 -4.70 1.26 16.85
C ALA A 148 -4.57 0.09 17.85
N GLY A 149 -3.32 -0.37 18.04
CA GLY A 149 -2.98 -1.40 19.03
C GLY A 149 -2.86 -0.83 20.44
N SER A 150 -1.97 -1.40 21.25
CA SER A 150 -1.52 -0.73 22.47
C SER A 150 -0.47 0.34 22.18
N GLU A 151 -0.24 1.24 23.14
CA GLU A 151 0.86 2.23 23.06
C GLU A 151 2.23 1.54 22.88
N ALA A 152 2.44 0.41 23.56
CA ALA A 152 3.67 -0.36 23.43
C ALA A 152 3.83 -0.92 22.00
N ASP A 153 2.76 -1.49 21.44
CA ASP A 153 2.78 -1.99 20.05
C ASP A 153 3.08 -0.87 19.05
N PHE A 154 2.55 0.34 19.28
CA PHE A 154 2.82 1.50 18.45
C PHE A 154 4.28 1.96 18.54
N ILE A 155 4.82 2.08 19.76
CA ILE A 155 6.22 2.46 19.99
C ILE A 155 7.17 1.45 19.36
N ASP A 156 6.88 0.15 19.54
CA ASP A 156 7.66 -0.94 18.97
C ASP A 156 7.59 -0.93 17.44
N ALA A 157 6.41 -0.68 16.87
CA ALA A 157 6.22 -0.59 15.42
C ALA A 157 6.99 0.60 14.82
N VAL A 158 6.90 1.81 15.41
CA VAL A 158 7.67 2.98 14.94
C VAL A 158 9.17 2.71 15.05
N SER A 159 9.64 2.19 16.19
CA SER A 159 11.06 1.85 16.40
C SER A 159 11.56 0.83 15.37
N ALA A 160 10.76 -0.21 15.14
CA ALA A 160 11.03 -1.25 14.16
C ALA A 160 11.09 -0.69 12.73
N ASN A 161 10.22 0.26 12.40
CA ASN A 161 10.13 0.89 11.10
C ASN A 161 11.30 1.85 10.85
N LEU A 162 11.68 2.66 11.85
CA LEU A 162 12.89 3.48 11.79
C LEU A 162 14.13 2.61 11.59
N ALA A 163 14.39 1.65 12.48
CA ALA A 163 15.60 0.84 12.44
C ALA A 163 15.78 0.04 11.12
N ARG A 164 14.67 -0.41 10.51
CA ARG A 164 14.70 -1.14 9.23
C ARG A 164 14.66 -0.23 8.00
N GLY A 165 14.44 1.06 8.17
CA GLY A 165 14.14 1.98 7.06
C GLY A 165 12.86 1.60 6.33
N ARG A 166 11.86 1.08 7.05
CA ARG A 166 10.55 0.69 6.52
C ARG A 166 9.63 1.90 6.54
N LEU A 167 9.56 2.57 5.39
CA LEU A 167 8.78 3.79 5.24
C LEU A 167 8.32 3.97 3.78
N LEU A 168 7.34 4.84 3.58
CA LEU A 168 6.92 5.30 2.27
C LEU A 168 7.47 6.71 2.05
N ALA A 169 8.35 6.87 1.07
CA ALA A 169 8.86 8.16 0.65
C ALA A 169 8.08 8.66 -0.57
N LEU A 170 7.63 9.92 -0.55
CA LEU A 170 6.95 10.55 -1.67
C LEU A 170 7.69 11.79 -2.14
N ALA A 171 7.93 11.81 -3.44
CA ALA A 171 8.33 12.96 -4.19
C ALA A 171 7.08 13.65 -4.75
N VAL A 172 6.77 14.87 -4.31
CA VAL A 172 5.57 15.62 -4.75
C VAL A 172 5.98 16.88 -5.51
N GLY A 173 5.32 17.19 -6.63
CA GLY A 173 5.58 18.42 -7.40
C GLY A 173 4.56 18.68 -8.49
N ASP A 174 4.85 19.61 -9.40
CA ASP A 174 3.85 20.29 -10.25
C ASP A 174 3.88 19.97 -11.77
N GLY A 175 4.80 19.13 -12.27
CA GLY A 175 4.85 18.59 -13.67
C GLY A 175 6.28 18.26 -14.14
N VAL A 176 6.67 17.24 -14.94
CA VAL A 176 6.13 16.51 -16.10
C VAL A 176 6.72 15.08 -16.15
N ARG A 177 5.97 14.16 -16.77
CA ARG A 177 6.17 12.71 -16.97
C ARG A 177 7.42 12.23 -17.73
N ALA A 178 8.09 13.08 -18.50
CA ALA A 178 8.98 12.65 -19.59
C ALA A 178 10.25 11.90 -19.15
N GLU A 179 10.68 12.02 -17.88
CA GLU A 179 11.95 11.47 -17.39
C GLU A 179 11.82 10.57 -16.16
N ALA A 180 10.59 10.19 -15.79
CA ALA A 180 10.31 9.31 -14.65
C ALA A 180 11.09 7.97 -14.73
N ARG A 181 11.43 7.50 -15.93
CA ARG A 181 12.25 6.28 -16.14
C ARG A 181 13.70 6.42 -15.68
N ALA A 182 14.31 7.60 -15.85
CA ALA A 182 15.69 7.83 -15.40
C ALA A 182 15.77 7.85 -13.87
N LEU A 183 14.74 8.41 -13.22
CA LEU A 183 14.59 8.35 -11.77
C LEU A 183 14.32 6.92 -11.32
N ALA A 184 13.42 6.18 -11.99
CA ALA A 184 13.17 4.77 -11.69
C ALA A 184 14.45 3.94 -11.67
N SER A 185 15.36 4.13 -12.64
CA SER A 185 16.65 3.43 -12.68
C SER A 185 17.57 3.82 -11.52
N LEU A 186 17.61 5.09 -11.13
CA LEU A 186 18.39 5.56 -9.98
C LEU A 186 17.84 4.93 -8.69
N LEU A 187 16.53 4.95 -8.53
CA LEU A 187 15.85 4.37 -7.38
C LEU A 187 16.05 2.86 -7.29
N GLN A 188 16.01 2.19 -8.43
CA GLN A 188 16.24 0.75 -8.52
C GLN A 188 17.73 0.38 -8.37
N SER A 189 18.65 1.33 -8.48
CA SER A 189 20.06 1.15 -8.12
C SER A 189 20.27 1.17 -6.60
N HIS A 190 19.34 1.77 -5.84
CA HIS A 190 19.26 1.72 -4.38
C HIS A 190 18.21 0.71 -3.85
N ALA A 191 17.57 -0.06 -4.75
CA ALA A 191 16.64 -1.14 -4.37
C ALA A 191 17.40 -2.25 -3.61
N GLY A 192 17.10 -2.32 -2.32
CA GLY A 192 17.78 -3.11 -1.29
C GLY A 192 17.43 -2.60 0.11
N ALA A 193 16.98 -1.34 0.21
CA ALA A 193 16.42 -0.77 1.43
C ALA A 193 14.90 -1.02 1.50
N HIS A 194 14.40 -1.32 2.69
CA HIS A 194 13.02 -1.75 2.97
C HIS A 194 11.95 -0.64 2.85
N PHE A 195 12.16 0.38 2.00
CA PHE A 195 11.19 1.47 1.77
C PHE A 195 10.61 1.43 0.35
N SER A 196 9.43 2.02 0.20
CA SER A 196 8.82 2.30 -1.11
C SER A 196 8.98 3.77 -1.44
N LEU A 197 9.26 4.09 -2.70
CA LEU A 197 9.28 5.46 -3.21
C LEU A 197 8.22 5.64 -4.31
N ALA A 198 7.50 6.76 -4.25
CA ALA A 198 6.60 7.18 -5.30
C ALA A 198 6.82 8.63 -5.72
N LEU A 199 6.52 8.92 -6.99
CA LEU A 199 6.48 10.27 -7.56
C LEU A 199 5.04 10.64 -7.85
N VAL A 200 4.55 11.71 -7.24
CA VAL A 200 3.18 12.22 -7.39
C VAL A 200 3.23 13.63 -7.98
N GLU A 201 2.53 13.81 -9.08
CA GLU A 201 2.27 15.13 -9.67
C GLU A 201 0.94 15.68 -9.13
N LEU A 202 0.95 16.94 -8.72
CA LEU A 202 -0.24 17.72 -8.38
C LEU A 202 -0.48 18.78 -9.46
N GLY A 203 -1.40 18.47 -10.39
CA GLY A 203 -1.79 19.39 -11.43
C GLY A 203 -2.84 20.38 -10.92
N LEU A 204 -2.51 21.68 -10.91
CA LEU A 204 -3.41 22.72 -10.46
C LEU A 204 -4.06 23.46 -11.62
N TRP A 205 -5.37 23.65 -11.50
CA TRP A 205 -6.22 24.25 -12.52
C TRP A 205 -7.16 25.27 -11.88
N GLU A 206 -7.35 26.40 -12.53
CA GLU A 206 -8.19 27.50 -12.05
C GLU A 206 -9.39 27.70 -12.96
N ASP A 207 -10.57 27.82 -12.34
CA ASP A 207 -11.77 28.41 -12.91
C ASP A 207 -11.73 29.92 -12.69
N LYS A 208 -11.28 30.67 -13.69
CA LYS A 208 -11.11 32.13 -13.61
C LYS A 208 -12.43 32.88 -13.40
N GLU A 209 -13.55 32.29 -13.82
CA GLU A 209 -14.85 32.94 -13.73
C GLU A 209 -15.42 32.81 -12.31
N ALA A 210 -15.23 31.66 -11.67
CA ALA A 210 -15.74 31.40 -10.34
C ALA A 210 -14.71 31.60 -9.20
N GLY A 211 -13.43 31.82 -9.52
CA GLY A 211 -12.35 31.91 -8.53
C GLY A 211 -12.13 30.62 -7.73
N ARG A 212 -12.34 29.46 -8.37
CA ARG A 212 -12.21 28.13 -7.74
C ARG A 212 -11.06 27.35 -8.36
N TRP A 213 -10.41 26.52 -7.57
CA TRP A 213 -9.31 25.69 -8.06
C TRP A 213 -9.64 24.21 -8.00
N LEU A 214 -9.06 23.48 -8.93
CA LEU A 214 -9.06 22.03 -9.01
C LEU A 214 -7.61 21.55 -8.90
N CYS A 215 -7.32 20.78 -7.85
CA CYS A 215 -6.07 20.04 -7.72
C CYS A 215 -6.32 18.60 -8.18
N LEU A 216 -5.58 18.15 -9.19
CA LEU A 216 -5.70 16.79 -9.75
C LEU A 216 -4.40 16.02 -9.50
N PRO A 217 -4.41 15.02 -8.59
CA PRO A 217 -3.24 14.19 -8.35
C PRO A 217 -3.06 13.13 -9.44
N SER A 218 -1.80 12.86 -9.79
CA SER A 218 -1.42 11.82 -10.75
C SER A 218 -0.14 11.12 -10.28
N THR A 219 -0.22 9.83 -9.97
CA THR A 219 0.98 9.01 -9.68
C THR A 219 1.76 8.78 -10.96
N LEU A 220 2.99 9.29 -11.03
CA LEU A 220 3.84 9.21 -12.22
C LEU A 220 4.75 7.99 -12.21
N LEU A 221 5.18 7.58 -11.02
CA LEU A 221 6.06 6.45 -10.81
C LEU A 221 5.81 5.87 -9.43
N GLN A 222 5.90 4.55 -9.33
CA GLN A 222 5.99 3.83 -8.08
C GLN A 222 7.09 2.78 -8.21
N THR A 223 7.97 2.70 -7.21
CA THR A 223 8.91 1.59 -7.09
C THR A 223 8.22 0.39 -6.45
N VAL A 224 8.57 -0.80 -6.91
CA VAL A 224 8.25 -2.07 -6.25
C VAL A 224 9.53 -2.62 -5.65
N LEU A 225 9.44 -3.22 -4.45
CA LEU A 225 10.58 -3.84 -3.80
C LEU A 225 10.99 -5.05 -4.65
N VAL A 226 12.25 -5.07 -5.08
CA VAL A 226 12.86 -6.22 -5.76
C VAL A 226 13.99 -6.70 -4.88
N GLU A 227 13.80 -7.83 -4.21
CA GLU A 227 14.87 -8.46 -3.44
C GLU A 227 16.05 -8.81 -4.35
N ARG A 228 17.24 -8.30 -4.02
CA ARG A 228 18.49 -8.64 -4.70
C ARG A 228 19.39 -9.42 -3.74
N GLY A 229 19.42 -10.74 -3.92
CA GLY A 229 20.48 -11.59 -3.38
C GLY A 229 20.05 -12.53 -2.27
N ILE A 230 20.43 -13.80 -2.42
CA ILE A 230 20.44 -14.79 -1.34
C ILE A 230 21.82 -14.71 -0.71
N VAL A 231 21.91 -14.30 0.56
CA VAL A 231 23.16 -14.44 1.33
C VAL A 231 23.33 -15.92 1.68
N ARG A 232 24.27 -16.60 1.01
CA ARG A 232 24.66 -17.96 1.37
C ARG A 232 25.85 -17.88 2.32
N VAL A 233 25.69 -18.38 3.54
CA VAL A 233 26.80 -18.58 4.48
C VAL A 233 27.36 -19.98 4.23
N GLU A 234 28.50 -20.06 3.56
CA GLU A 234 29.27 -21.29 3.44
C GLU A 234 30.49 -21.18 4.36
N GLN A 235 30.65 -22.15 5.29
CA GLN A 235 31.80 -22.26 6.19
C GLN A 235 32.13 -20.97 6.99
N GLY A 236 31.11 -20.28 7.51
CA GLY A 236 31.31 -19.13 8.41
C GLY A 236 31.76 -17.83 7.73
N VAL A 237 31.83 -17.79 6.39
CA VAL A 237 32.10 -16.57 5.62
C VAL A 237 30.85 -16.19 4.83
N ALA A 238 30.30 -15.00 5.09
CA ALA A 238 29.20 -14.45 4.32
C ALA A 238 29.71 -14.08 2.92
N LYS A 239 29.32 -14.87 1.90
CA LYS A 239 29.68 -14.59 0.50
C LYS A 239 28.48 -13.95 -0.18
N VAL A 240 28.55 -12.64 -0.41
CA VAL A 240 27.57 -11.91 -1.23
C VAL A 240 27.83 -12.29 -2.69
N LEU A 241 27.00 -13.19 -3.24
CA LEU A 241 27.01 -13.48 -4.65
C LEU A 241 26.17 -12.40 -5.37
N PRO A 242 26.72 -11.66 -6.34
CA PRO A 242 25.89 -10.83 -7.21
C PRO A 242 24.96 -11.76 -8.00
N VAL A 243 23.66 -11.70 -7.73
CA VAL A 243 22.67 -12.34 -8.62
C VAL A 243 22.70 -11.53 -9.92
N PRO A 244 22.88 -12.17 -11.09
CA PRO A 244 22.79 -11.47 -12.36
C PRO A 244 21.45 -10.75 -12.43
N THR A 245 21.46 -9.53 -12.98
CA THR A 245 20.27 -8.74 -13.29
C THR A 245 19.19 -9.67 -13.82
N SER A 246 18.04 -9.70 -13.15
CA SER A 246 16.90 -10.60 -13.39
C SER A 246 17.20 -12.11 -13.24
N ALA A 247 17.00 -12.64 -12.04
CA ALA A 247 16.53 -14.02 -11.92
C ALA A 247 15.09 -14.08 -12.50
N PRO A 248 14.81 -14.90 -13.52
CA PRO A 248 13.45 -15.08 -14.00
C PRO A 248 12.64 -15.76 -12.90
N GLY A 249 11.71 -15.03 -12.28
CA GLY A 249 10.80 -15.54 -11.26
C GLY A 249 10.73 -14.75 -9.95
N ALA A 250 11.59 -13.74 -9.72
CA ALA A 250 11.41 -12.83 -8.58
C ALA A 250 10.22 -11.90 -8.87
N THR A 251 9.03 -12.28 -8.40
CA THR A 251 7.84 -11.42 -8.45
C THR A 251 8.13 -10.14 -7.67
N PRO A 252 7.97 -8.94 -8.26
CA PRO A 252 8.11 -7.71 -7.51
C PRO A 252 7.14 -7.72 -6.32
N GLN A 253 7.63 -7.44 -5.12
CA GLN A 253 6.80 -7.38 -3.92
C GLN A 253 6.57 -5.92 -3.53
N THR A 254 5.38 -5.62 -3.02
CA THR A 254 5.11 -4.32 -2.38
C THR A 254 5.59 -4.36 -0.94
N LEU A 255 5.90 -3.20 -0.35
CA LEU A 255 6.27 -3.13 1.06
C LEU A 255 5.16 -3.70 1.95
N THR A 256 3.91 -3.40 1.60
CA THR A 256 2.72 -3.99 2.23
C THR A 256 2.73 -5.52 2.19
N GLY A 257 3.10 -6.12 1.05
CA GLY A 257 3.20 -7.57 0.90
C GLY A 257 4.30 -8.18 1.76
N THR A 258 5.48 -7.57 1.79
CA THR A 258 6.59 -8.02 2.63
C THR A 258 6.23 -7.97 4.12
N MET A 259 5.64 -6.86 4.59
CA MET A 259 5.16 -6.73 5.98
C MET A 259 4.13 -7.79 6.33
N PHE A 260 3.21 -8.07 5.42
CA PHE A 260 2.20 -9.12 5.59
C PHE A 260 2.84 -10.50 5.76
N LEU A 261 3.81 -10.86 4.91
CA LEU A 261 4.49 -12.15 4.98
C LEU A 261 5.34 -12.29 6.26
N GLU A 262 5.99 -11.22 6.72
CA GLU A 262 6.73 -11.23 7.98
C GLU A 262 5.81 -11.42 9.19
N GLN A 263 4.66 -10.75 9.22
CA GLN A 263 3.67 -10.92 10.28
C GLN A 263 3.09 -12.33 10.28
N LEU A 264 2.84 -12.91 9.10
CA LEU A 264 2.48 -14.33 9.00
C LEU A 264 3.60 -15.25 9.50
N ALA A 265 4.87 -14.98 9.16
CA ALA A 265 6.02 -15.75 9.62
C ALA A 265 6.18 -15.72 11.16
N ALA A 266 5.84 -14.58 11.79
CA ALA A 266 5.85 -14.45 13.24
C ALA A 266 4.78 -15.33 13.93
N VAL A 267 3.67 -15.61 13.24
CA VAL A 267 2.65 -16.56 13.71
C VAL A 267 3.10 -18.01 13.47
N ASP A 268 3.53 -18.32 12.25
CA ASP A 268 4.07 -19.62 11.86
C ASP A 268 5.13 -19.44 10.75
N PRO A 269 6.41 -19.78 11.00
CA PRO A 269 7.51 -19.57 10.05
C PRO A 269 7.32 -20.29 8.70
N THR A 270 6.51 -21.34 8.63
CA THR A 270 6.28 -22.13 7.41
C THR A 270 5.14 -21.57 6.55
N LEU A 271 4.31 -20.70 7.13
CA LEU A 271 3.06 -20.26 6.52
C LEU A 271 3.24 -19.39 5.27
N PRO A 272 4.23 -18.46 5.19
CA PRO A 272 4.46 -17.69 3.97
C PRO A 272 4.76 -18.58 2.76
N GLN A 273 5.58 -19.62 2.94
CA GLN A 273 5.93 -20.55 1.87
C GLN A 273 4.73 -21.41 1.45
N ALA A 274 3.97 -21.91 2.44
CA ALA A 274 2.74 -22.66 2.18
C ALA A 274 1.69 -21.81 1.43
N LEU A 275 1.54 -20.54 1.82
CA LEU A 275 0.62 -19.60 1.18
C LEU A 275 1.04 -19.26 -0.24
N ALA A 276 2.33 -19.03 -0.49
CA ALA A 276 2.85 -18.80 -1.83
C ALA A 276 2.62 -20.01 -2.75
N ALA A 277 2.88 -21.23 -2.25
CA ALA A 277 2.63 -22.47 -2.98
C ALA A 277 1.13 -22.66 -3.29
N PHE A 278 0.26 -22.34 -2.32
CA PHE A 278 -1.18 -22.39 -2.51
C PHE A 278 -1.66 -21.41 -3.58
N VAL A 279 -1.25 -20.14 -3.52
CA VAL A 279 -1.62 -19.11 -4.52
C VAL A 279 -1.16 -19.53 -5.93
N ALA A 280 0.05 -20.08 -6.07
CA ALA A 280 0.56 -20.56 -7.35
C ALA A 280 -0.32 -21.67 -7.96
N ARG A 281 -0.95 -22.51 -7.13
CA ARG A 281 -1.86 -23.56 -7.58
C ARG A 281 -3.26 -23.08 -7.93
N LEU A 282 -3.67 -21.95 -7.38
CA LEU A 282 -4.95 -21.33 -7.71
C LEU A 282 -4.90 -20.51 -9.00
N ALA A 283 -3.71 -20.05 -9.41
CA ALA A 283 -3.53 -19.23 -10.62
C ALA A 283 -4.10 -19.88 -11.91
N PRO A 284 -3.91 -21.19 -12.19
CA PRO A 284 -4.53 -21.86 -13.34
C PRO A 284 -6.07 -21.87 -13.34
N LEU A 285 -6.69 -21.71 -12.17
CA LEU A 285 -8.16 -21.61 -12.03
C LEU A 285 -8.68 -20.18 -12.30
N GLY A 286 -7.80 -19.23 -12.61
CA GLY A 286 -8.14 -17.81 -12.78
C GLY A 286 -8.33 -17.06 -11.45
N VAL A 287 -7.85 -17.62 -10.35
CA VAL A 287 -7.87 -16.95 -9.05
C VAL A 287 -6.66 -16.02 -8.96
N VAL A 288 -6.90 -14.78 -8.56
CA VAL A 288 -5.90 -13.74 -8.34
C VAL A 288 -5.83 -13.42 -6.86
N ALA A 289 -4.61 -13.39 -6.32
CA ALA A 289 -4.38 -12.92 -4.96
C ALA A 289 -4.14 -11.41 -4.97
N GLU A 290 -5.02 -10.65 -4.31
CA GLU A 290 -4.93 -9.19 -4.17
C GLU A 290 -4.49 -8.85 -2.74
N GLN A 291 -3.29 -8.26 -2.61
CA GLN A 291 -2.79 -7.80 -1.32
C GLN A 291 -3.23 -6.35 -1.05
N LYS A 292 -4.00 -6.15 0.03
CA LYS A 292 -4.29 -4.85 0.64
C LYS A 292 -3.91 -4.90 2.13
N ALA A 293 -4.80 -4.49 3.03
CA ALA A 293 -4.65 -4.72 4.47
C ALA A 293 -4.67 -6.24 4.81
N SER A 294 -5.35 -7.03 3.99
CA SER A 294 -5.39 -8.50 4.00
C SER A 294 -5.04 -9.04 2.61
N LEU A 295 -4.64 -10.31 2.53
CA LEU A 295 -4.52 -11.02 1.26
C LEU A 295 -5.88 -11.59 0.88
N SER A 296 -6.49 -11.10 -0.19
CA SER A 296 -7.79 -11.59 -0.66
C SER A 296 -7.62 -12.46 -1.91
N LEU A 297 -8.19 -13.66 -1.88
CA LEU A 297 -8.26 -14.56 -3.02
C LEU A 297 -9.53 -14.25 -3.81
N LYS A 298 -9.37 -13.76 -5.04
CA LYS A 298 -10.49 -13.34 -5.88
C LYS A 298 -10.54 -14.08 -7.19
N ALA A 299 -11.73 -14.34 -7.70
CA ALA A 299 -11.90 -15.03 -8.98
C ALA A 299 -13.06 -14.46 -9.78
N ASP A 300 -12.98 -14.63 -11.09
CA ASP A 300 -14.09 -14.35 -11.98
C ASP A 300 -15.07 -15.54 -11.98
N VAL A 301 -16.30 -15.25 -11.59
CA VAL A 301 -17.42 -16.20 -11.58
C VAL A 301 -18.45 -15.91 -12.68
N GLY A 302 -18.13 -15.03 -13.64
CA GLY A 302 -18.97 -14.61 -14.78
C GLY A 302 -19.69 -13.27 -14.56
N GLY A 303 -19.43 -12.58 -13.44
CA GLY A 303 -20.00 -11.27 -13.12
C GLY A 303 -19.12 -10.09 -13.54
N PRO A 304 -19.60 -8.83 -13.39
CA PRO A 304 -18.84 -7.63 -13.77
C PRO A 304 -17.63 -7.33 -12.86
N LYS A 305 -17.47 -8.07 -11.74
CA LYS A 305 -16.41 -7.88 -10.75
C LYS A 305 -15.91 -9.22 -10.26
N LEU A 306 -14.62 -9.29 -9.93
CA LEU A 306 -14.03 -10.44 -9.26
C LEU A 306 -14.66 -10.61 -7.86
N VAL A 307 -14.99 -11.85 -7.54
CA VAL A 307 -15.61 -12.25 -6.27
C VAL A 307 -14.54 -12.63 -5.27
N ASN A 308 -14.67 -12.15 -4.02
CA ASN A 308 -13.80 -12.52 -2.91
C ASN A 308 -14.21 -13.90 -2.37
N LEU A 309 -13.34 -14.89 -2.58
CA LEU A 309 -13.51 -16.26 -2.11
C LEU A 309 -13.11 -16.40 -0.63
N SER A 310 -12.04 -15.72 -0.25
CA SER A 310 -11.54 -15.66 1.11
C SER A 310 -10.52 -14.55 1.29
N SER A 311 -10.41 -14.04 2.52
CA SER A 311 -9.40 -13.06 2.92
C SER A 311 -8.58 -13.60 4.09
N ILE A 312 -7.26 -13.42 4.04
CA ILE A 312 -6.32 -13.80 5.11
C ILE A 312 -5.78 -12.53 5.74
N SER A 313 -6.02 -12.35 7.03
CA SER A 313 -5.50 -11.21 7.80
C SER A 313 -3.99 -11.36 8.08
N LYS A 314 -3.36 -10.25 8.50
CA LYS A 314 -1.96 -10.23 8.98
C LYS A 314 -1.70 -11.17 10.15
N SER A 315 -2.72 -11.42 10.99
CA SER A 315 -2.69 -12.39 12.10
C SER A 315 -2.90 -13.84 11.64
N GLY A 316 -2.99 -14.09 10.33
CA GLY A 316 -3.23 -15.41 9.76
C GLY A 316 -4.68 -15.89 9.87
N GLN A 317 -5.62 -15.06 10.32
CA GLN A 317 -7.04 -15.44 10.37
C GLN A 317 -7.65 -15.47 8.97
N LEU A 318 -8.41 -16.53 8.70
CA LEU A 318 -9.11 -16.75 7.45
C LEU A 318 -10.58 -16.31 7.57
N TRP A 319 -11.01 -15.46 6.65
CA TRP A 319 -12.35 -14.90 6.56
C TRP A 319 -13.00 -15.30 5.23
N THR A 320 -14.25 -15.75 5.27
CA THR A 320 -15.01 -16.25 4.10
C THR A 320 -16.43 -15.65 4.04
N ASP A 321 -16.68 -14.64 4.84
CA ASP A 321 -17.97 -13.97 5.05
C ASP A 321 -18.45 -13.17 3.83
N TYR A 322 -17.52 -12.60 3.06
CA TYR A 322 -17.84 -11.82 1.86
C TYR A 322 -18.38 -12.64 0.69
N LEU A 323 -18.16 -13.96 0.67
CA LEU A 323 -18.51 -14.81 -0.46
C LEU A 323 -20.03 -14.77 -0.73
N SER A 324 -20.84 -14.86 0.32
CA SER A 324 -22.30 -14.85 0.25
C SER A 324 -22.92 -13.55 -0.29
N ASN A 325 -22.14 -12.47 -0.41
CA ASN A 325 -22.58 -11.22 -1.03
C ASN A 325 -22.57 -11.29 -2.56
N SER A 326 -21.83 -12.23 -3.14
CA SER A 326 -21.58 -12.27 -4.59
C SER A 326 -21.98 -13.60 -5.25
N VAL A 327 -22.21 -14.65 -4.46
CA VAL A 327 -22.72 -15.94 -4.95
C VAL A 327 -23.95 -16.34 -4.14
N PRO A 328 -24.83 -17.20 -4.69
CA PRO A 328 -25.97 -17.73 -3.95
C PRO A 328 -25.58 -18.28 -2.57
N VAL A 329 -26.37 -17.96 -1.54
CA VAL A 329 -26.13 -18.36 -0.13
C VAL A 329 -25.93 -19.87 0.00
N ALA A 330 -26.60 -20.68 -0.82
CA ALA A 330 -26.43 -22.12 -0.85
C ALA A 330 -25.01 -22.55 -1.28
N LEU A 331 -24.43 -21.91 -2.30
CA LEU A 331 -23.06 -22.17 -2.76
C LEU A 331 -22.04 -21.72 -1.72
N ALA A 332 -22.23 -20.52 -1.14
CA ALA A 332 -21.37 -20.03 -0.06
C ALA A 332 -21.44 -20.95 1.17
N THR A 333 -22.62 -21.47 1.51
CA THR A 333 -22.80 -22.41 2.63
C THR A 333 -22.08 -23.72 2.36
N ARG A 334 -22.23 -24.30 1.16
CA ARG A 334 -21.55 -25.54 0.76
C ARG A 334 -20.03 -25.39 0.81
N TYR A 335 -19.49 -24.31 0.23
CA TYR A 335 -18.07 -23.98 0.28
C TYR A 335 -17.54 -23.97 1.73
N ASN A 336 -18.23 -23.25 2.61
CA ASN A 336 -17.84 -23.17 4.03
C ASN A 336 -17.99 -24.50 4.78
N GLN A 337 -18.98 -25.34 4.43
CA GLN A 337 -19.16 -26.67 5.03
C GLN A 337 -18.02 -27.63 4.66
N GLN A 338 -17.58 -27.61 3.39
CA GLN A 338 -16.45 -28.43 2.95
C GLN A 338 -15.16 -28.01 3.69
N LEU A 339 -14.91 -26.70 3.83
CA LEU A 339 -13.77 -26.22 4.62
C LEU A 339 -13.88 -26.56 6.11
N ALA A 340 -15.07 -26.42 6.70
CA ALA A 340 -15.32 -26.77 8.09
C ALA A 340 -15.04 -28.25 8.35
N HIS A 341 -15.41 -29.14 7.41
CA HIS A 341 -15.14 -30.56 7.52
C HIS A 341 -13.64 -30.88 7.61
N LEU A 342 -12.81 -30.19 6.81
CA LEU A 342 -11.36 -30.40 6.79
C LEU A 342 -10.69 -30.06 8.14
N ILE A 343 -11.17 -29.02 8.82
CA ILE A 343 -10.56 -28.51 10.05
C ILE A 343 -11.32 -28.86 11.34
N GLY A 344 -12.39 -29.67 11.25
CA GLY A 344 -13.29 -29.94 12.39
C GLY A 344 -14.01 -28.69 12.91
N GLY A 345 -14.20 -27.69 12.03
CA GLY A 345 -14.81 -26.41 12.32
C GLY A 345 -16.34 -26.42 12.24
N LYS A 346 -16.92 -25.22 12.19
CA LYS A 346 -18.37 -24.99 12.06
C LYS A 346 -18.63 -23.94 10.97
N VAL A 347 -19.88 -23.82 10.55
CA VAL A 347 -20.33 -22.73 9.66
C VAL A 347 -21.29 -21.85 10.45
N ALA A 348 -21.05 -20.54 10.44
CA ALA A 348 -21.97 -19.59 11.05
C ALA A 348 -23.31 -19.60 10.30
N ALA A 349 -24.40 -19.35 11.03
CA ALA A 349 -25.73 -19.28 10.45
C ALA A 349 -25.89 -18.12 9.45
N THR A 350 -26.91 -18.23 8.60
CA THR A 350 -27.36 -17.19 7.66
C THR A 350 -27.72 -15.87 8.38
N PRO A 351 -27.64 -14.70 7.71
CA PRO A 351 -27.53 -14.51 6.26
C PRO A 351 -26.11 -14.57 5.68
N THR A 352 -25.07 -14.54 6.52
CA THR A 352 -23.66 -14.53 6.08
C THR A 352 -22.93 -15.82 6.51
N PRO A 353 -23.15 -16.94 5.78
CA PRO A 353 -22.45 -18.19 6.07
C PRO A 353 -20.94 -17.96 5.95
N ARG A 354 -20.22 -18.28 7.02
CA ARG A 354 -18.76 -18.13 7.09
C ARG A 354 -18.16 -19.28 7.90
N LEU A 355 -16.90 -19.57 7.61
CA LEU A 355 -16.13 -20.60 8.29
C LEU A 355 -15.79 -20.16 9.72
N LEU A 356 -15.97 -21.06 10.68
CA LEU A 356 -15.60 -20.87 12.07
C LEU A 356 -14.68 -22.01 12.53
N ALA A 357 -13.73 -21.69 13.41
CA ALA A 357 -12.95 -22.69 14.12
C ALA A 357 -13.83 -23.54 15.05
N GLN A 358 -13.31 -24.69 15.51
CA GLN A 358 -14.02 -25.57 16.44
C GLN A 358 -14.44 -24.85 17.74
N THR A 359 -13.55 -23.98 18.23
CA THR A 359 -13.73 -23.12 19.42
C THR A 359 -14.61 -21.90 19.17
N GLY A 360 -15.02 -21.64 17.93
CA GLY A 360 -15.68 -20.40 17.51
C GLY A 360 -14.68 -19.35 17.01
N GLY A 361 -15.19 -18.34 16.29
CA GLY A 361 -14.37 -17.30 15.66
C GLY A 361 -13.72 -17.72 14.33
N ALA A 362 -13.02 -16.80 13.69
CA ALA A 362 -12.30 -17.05 12.44
C ALA A 362 -11.12 -18.00 12.67
N PRO A 363 -10.98 -19.10 11.89
CA PRO A 363 -9.85 -20.02 12.04
C PRO A 363 -8.55 -19.40 11.53
N LEU A 364 -7.41 -19.91 12.00
CA LEU A 364 -6.12 -19.63 11.38
C LEU A 364 -6.00 -20.37 10.06
N VAL A 365 -5.41 -19.73 9.06
CA VAL A 365 -5.16 -20.33 7.75
C VAL A 365 -4.18 -21.52 7.83
N SER A 366 -3.34 -21.59 8.89
CA SER A 366 -2.51 -22.75 9.20
C SER A 366 -3.30 -24.02 9.55
N ALA A 367 -4.60 -23.90 9.87
CA ALA A 367 -5.47 -25.08 10.01
C ALA A 367 -5.74 -25.75 8.65
N LEU A 368 -5.65 -25.01 7.55
CA LEU A 368 -5.82 -25.52 6.19
C LEU A 368 -4.49 -25.71 5.47
N LEU A 369 -3.54 -24.78 5.60
CA LEU A 369 -2.26 -24.83 4.91
C LEU A 369 -1.12 -25.28 5.83
N PRO A 370 -0.19 -26.12 5.34
CA PRO A 370 -0.16 -26.76 4.02
C PRO A 370 -1.00 -28.05 3.93
N LYS A 371 -1.47 -28.58 5.06
CA LYS A 371 -2.01 -29.96 5.19
C LYS A 371 -3.18 -30.28 4.26
N HIS A 372 -4.10 -29.34 4.06
CA HIS A 372 -5.34 -29.49 3.29
C HIS A 372 -5.32 -28.67 1.99
N GLN A 373 -4.12 -28.31 1.49
CA GLN A 373 -3.95 -27.48 0.31
C GLN A 373 -4.66 -28.04 -0.93
N ASP A 374 -4.47 -29.34 -1.24
CA ASP A 374 -5.11 -30.00 -2.38
C ASP A 374 -6.63 -29.92 -2.31
N ALA A 375 -7.20 -30.33 -1.18
CA ALA A 375 -8.63 -30.32 -0.96
C ALA A 375 -9.22 -28.90 -1.07
N TRP A 376 -8.51 -27.88 -0.60
CA TRP A 376 -8.99 -26.50 -0.73
C TRP A 376 -8.96 -26.01 -2.19
N VAL A 377 -7.94 -26.37 -2.98
CA VAL A 377 -7.92 -26.08 -4.42
C VAL A 377 -9.13 -26.71 -5.12
N ASP A 378 -9.44 -27.98 -4.81
CA ASP A 378 -10.57 -28.70 -5.41
C ASP A 378 -11.92 -28.06 -5.03
N ILE A 379 -12.08 -27.68 -3.76
CA ILE A 379 -13.27 -26.96 -3.27
C ILE A 379 -13.47 -25.63 -4.01
N ILE A 380 -12.39 -24.89 -4.27
CA ILE A 380 -12.45 -23.65 -5.06
C ILE A 380 -12.84 -23.96 -6.51
N ALA A 381 -12.26 -24.98 -7.14
CA ALA A 381 -12.62 -25.38 -8.50
C ALA A 381 -14.10 -25.75 -8.62
N GLU A 382 -14.63 -26.54 -7.67
CA GLU A 382 -16.06 -26.88 -7.59
C GLU A 382 -16.94 -25.63 -7.48
N LEU A 383 -16.57 -24.69 -6.59
CA LEU A 383 -17.30 -23.44 -6.40
C LEU A 383 -17.34 -22.62 -7.70
N LEU A 384 -16.20 -22.45 -8.37
CA LEU A 384 -16.12 -21.67 -9.61
C LEU A 384 -16.94 -22.29 -10.74
N ALA A 385 -16.91 -23.62 -10.87
CA ALA A 385 -17.75 -24.33 -11.84
C ALA A 385 -19.24 -24.12 -11.55
N ALA A 386 -19.66 -24.32 -10.30
CA ALA A 386 -21.07 -24.17 -9.90
C ALA A 386 -21.58 -22.73 -10.02
N ALA A 387 -20.73 -21.73 -9.72
CA ALA A 387 -21.09 -20.33 -9.81
C ALA A 387 -21.32 -19.88 -11.26
N ARG A 388 -20.51 -20.38 -12.21
CA ARG A 388 -20.70 -20.11 -13.65
C ARG A 388 -22.00 -20.73 -14.17
N THR A 389 -22.29 -21.98 -13.83
CA THR A 389 -23.55 -22.63 -14.22
C THR A 389 -24.78 -21.91 -13.68
N ALA A 390 -24.75 -21.47 -12.41
CA ALA A 390 -25.86 -20.74 -11.80
C ALA A 390 -26.13 -19.36 -12.44
N GLN A 391 -25.14 -18.78 -13.12
CA GLN A 391 -25.32 -17.55 -13.89
C GLN A 391 -25.88 -17.79 -15.28
N ASP A 392 -25.43 -18.86 -15.96
CA ASP A 392 -26.00 -19.27 -17.25
C ASP A 392 -27.49 -19.58 -17.14
N ASP A 393 -27.93 -20.16 -16.01
CA ASP A 393 -29.36 -20.44 -15.74
C ASP A 393 -30.18 -19.18 -15.39
N ALA A 394 -29.52 -18.05 -15.09
CA ALA A 394 -30.16 -16.80 -14.68
C ALA A 394 -30.19 -15.73 -15.78
N ALA A 395 -29.46 -15.95 -16.88
CA ALA A 395 -29.44 -15.13 -18.10
C ALA A 395 -30.48 -15.61 -19.11
#